data_AF-X1K2U8-F1
#
_entry.id   AF-X1K2U8-F1
#
_cell.length_a   1.000
_cell.length_b   1.000
_cell.length_c   1.000
_cell.angle_alpha   90.00
_cell.angle_beta   90.00
_cell.angle_gamma   90.00
#
_symmetry.space_group_name_H-M   'P 1'
#
loop_
_entity.id
_entity.type
_entity.pdbx_description
1 polymer ?
#
loop_
_entity_poly.entity_id
_entity_poly.type
_entity_poly.pdbx_seq_one_letter_code
_entity_poly.pdbx_strand_id
1 'polypeptide(L)'
;KITQLLVGFSHILGNFKAMTTVLTVAILGSVALYYWAGTLAGRRMIDFVKIHTPVLGTMFTDTVVTRSMRIMATMLNTGVSLLDALKVIQGSCVNYYFRRLWAGVDKKIQDGYQLSESILICPGGEH
;
A
#
# COMPACT_ATOMS: atom_id res chain seq x y z
N LYS A 1 32.55 19.76 -10.21
CA LYS A 1 32.10 18.34 -10.12
C LYS A 1 30.85 18.02 -10.96
N ILE A 2 30.08 19.00 -11.44
CA ILE A 2 28.94 18.78 -12.38
C ILE A 2 29.43 18.56 -13.83
N THR A 3 30.61 19.10 -14.19
CA THR A 3 31.20 19.00 -15.54
C THR A 3 31.68 17.58 -15.90
N GLN A 4 32.19 16.81 -14.94
CA GLN A 4 32.57 15.41 -15.17
C GLN A 4 31.36 14.51 -15.46
N LEU A 5 30.19 14.88 -14.95
CA LEU A 5 28.93 14.19 -15.19
C LEU A 5 28.51 14.37 -16.67
N LEU A 6 28.70 15.57 -17.23
CA LEU A 6 28.45 15.87 -18.65
C LEU A 6 29.42 15.14 -19.58
N VAL A 7 30.71 15.03 -19.22
CA VAL A 7 31.72 14.30 -20.01
C VAL A 7 31.45 12.80 -20.02
N GLY A 8 30.90 12.24 -18.93
CA GLY A 8 30.40 10.87 -18.88
C GLY A 8 29.25 10.58 -19.85
N PHE A 9 28.33 11.53 -20.02
CA PHE A 9 27.25 11.43 -21.02
C PHE A 9 27.77 11.48 -22.47
N SER A 10 28.83 12.25 -22.73
CA SER A 10 29.40 12.36 -24.08
C SER A 10 30.02 11.05 -24.57
N HIS A 11 30.66 10.29 -23.68
CA HIS A 11 31.22 8.97 -24.04
C HIS A 11 30.14 7.87 -24.19
N ILE A 12 28.95 8.07 -23.61
CA ILE A 12 27.78 7.19 -23.77
C ILE A 12 27.17 7.33 -25.17
N LEU A 13 27.18 8.54 -25.75
CA LEU A 13 26.62 8.81 -27.08
C LEU A 13 27.59 8.45 -28.22
N GLY A 14 28.90 8.42 -27.95
CA GLY A 14 29.93 8.22 -28.99
C GLY A 14 30.46 6.79 -29.15
N ASN A 15 30.09 5.81 -28.32
CA ASN A 15 30.72 4.49 -28.34
C ASN A 15 29.71 3.33 -28.16
N PHE A 16 29.58 2.47 -29.18
CA PHE A 16 28.61 1.36 -29.23
C PHE A 16 28.75 0.39 -28.04
N LYS A 17 29.97 0.22 -27.50
CA LYS A 17 30.25 -0.60 -26.31
C LYS A 17 29.74 0.01 -24.99
N ALA A 18 29.71 1.34 -24.88
CA ALA A 18 29.20 2.01 -23.67
C ALA A 18 27.67 1.91 -23.60
N MET A 19 26.99 2.08 -24.72
CA MET A 19 25.53 1.97 -24.82
C MET A 19 25.04 0.56 -24.50
N THR A 20 25.69 -0.49 -25.03
CA THR A 20 25.31 -1.88 -24.73
C THR A 20 25.52 -2.25 -23.27
N THR A 21 26.57 -1.72 -22.62
CA THR A 21 26.86 -1.94 -21.19
C THR A 21 25.82 -1.26 -20.29
N VAL A 22 25.43 -0.02 -20.59
CA VAL A 22 24.36 0.68 -19.85
C VAL A 22 23.04 -0.06 -20.01
N LEU A 23 22.71 -0.53 -21.21
CA LEU A 23 21.48 -1.26 -21.48
C LEU A 23 21.47 -2.62 -20.73
N THR A 24 22.57 -3.36 -20.74
CA THR A 24 22.66 -4.64 -20.01
C THR A 24 22.60 -4.45 -18.50
N VAL A 25 23.25 -3.42 -17.94
CA VAL A 25 23.16 -3.10 -16.51
C VAL A 25 21.74 -2.64 -16.14
N ALA A 26 21.06 -1.87 -17.00
CA ALA A 26 19.68 -1.46 -16.76
C ALA A 26 18.71 -2.65 -16.81
N ILE A 27 18.88 -3.56 -17.76
CA ILE A 27 18.04 -4.76 -17.90
C ILE A 27 18.30 -5.75 -16.75
N LEU A 28 19.56 -6.06 -16.44
CA LEU A 28 19.91 -6.94 -15.31
C LEU A 28 19.49 -6.31 -13.97
N GLY A 29 19.70 -5.01 -13.78
CA GLY A 29 19.29 -4.28 -12.58
C GLY A 29 17.78 -4.28 -12.41
N SER A 30 17.02 -4.02 -13.48
CA SER A 30 15.55 -4.06 -13.44
C SER A 30 15.03 -5.46 -13.17
N VAL A 31 15.54 -6.51 -13.82
CA VAL A 31 15.11 -7.90 -13.59
C VAL A 31 15.48 -8.36 -12.17
N ALA A 32 16.67 -8.03 -11.68
CA ALA A 32 17.07 -8.32 -10.30
C ALA A 32 16.18 -7.58 -9.29
N LEU A 33 15.86 -6.31 -9.52
CA LEU A 33 14.93 -5.54 -8.70
C LEU A 33 13.51 -6.11 -8.74
N TYR A 34 13.03 -6.59 -9.90
CA TYR A 34 11.74 -7.25 -10.03
C TYR A 34 11.68 -8.57 -9.26
N TYR A 35 12.74 -9.38 -9.31
CA TYR A 35 12.83 -10.62 -8.52
C TYR A 35 12.95 -10.35 -7.01
N TRP A 36 13.67 -9.30 -6.61
CA TRP A 36 13.76 -8.84 -5.21
C TRP A 36 12.44 -8.20 -4.71
N ALA A 37 11.68 -7.55 -5.60
CA ALA A 37 10.37 -7.00 -5.29
C ALA A 37 9.33 -8.08 -4.96
N GLY A 38 9.56 -9.33 -5.37
CA GLY A 38 8.76 -10.48 -4.99
C GLY A 38 9.02 -11.03 -3.58
N THR A 39 10.13 -10.65 -2.92
CA THR A 39 10.50 -11.13 -1.59
C THR A 39 10.05 -10.14 -0.50
N LEU A 40 9.81 -10.61 0.74
CA LEU A 40 9.26 -9.83 1.87
C LEU A 40 9.92 -8.45 2.13
N ALA A 41 11.18 -8.26 1.71
CA ALA A 41 11.90 -6.99 1.81
C ALA A 41 11.55 -5.97 0.71
N GLY A 42 11.23 -6.43 -0.51
CA GLY A 42 10.86 -5.56 -1.64
C GLY A 42 9.48 -4.94 -1.48
N ARG A 43 8.54 -5.67 -0.86
CA ARG A 43 7.24 -5.13 -0.43
C ARG A 43 7.42 -4.01 0.59
N ARG A 44 8.42 -4.12 1.47
CA ARG A 44 8.76 -3.11 2.49
C ARG A 44 9.38 -1.85 1.87
N MET A 45 10.12 -1.96 0.76
CA MET A 45 10.64 -0.80 0.01
C MET A 45 9.55 -0.12 -0.84
N ILE A 46 8.62 -0.88 -1.42
CA ILE A 46 7.40 -0.32 -2.06
C ILE A 46 6.51 0.37 -1.01
N ASP A 47 6.39 -0.20 0.19
CA ASP A 47 5.76 0.45 1.33
C ASP A 47 6.54 1.71 1.77
N PHE A 48 7.87 1.73 1.67
CA PHE A 48 8.69 2.92 1.96
C PHE A 48 8.54 4.03 0.90
N VAL A 49 8.43 3.69 -0.38
CA VAL A 49 8.13 4.64 -1.47
C VAL A 49 6.69 5.17 -1.34
N LYS A 50 5.74 4.34 -0.90
CA LYS A 50 4.39 4.80 -0.49
C LYS A 50 4.44 5.74 0.73
N ILE A 51 5.28 5.45 1.72
CA ILE A 51 5.47 6.28 2.92
C ILE A 51 6.04 7.67 2.56
N HIS A 52 6.88 7.77 1.52
CA HIS A 52 7.45 9.05 1.07
C HIS A 52 6.61 9.83 0.07
N THR A 53 5.39 9.36 -0.24
CA THR A 53 4.40 10.15 -0.98
C THR A 53 3.28 10.57 0.00
N PRO A 54 3.51 11.57 0.88
CA PRO A 54 2.57 11.98 1.93
C PRO A 54 1.17 12.40 1.41
N VAL A 55 1.01 12.59 0.10
CA VAL A 55 -0.26 12.93 -0.56
C VAL A 55 -1.15 11.69 -0.81
N LEU A 56 -0.59 10.49 -0.88
CA LEU A 56 -1.36 9.27 -1.15
C LEU A 56 -1.94 8.63 0.13
N GLY A 57 -1.43 8.95 1.31
CA GLY A 57 -1.87 8.31 2.57
C GLY A 57 -3.36 8.54 2.88
N THR A 58 -3.79 9.80 2.90
CA THR A 58 -5.18 10.18 3.23
C THR A 58 -6.15 9.82 2.10
N MET A 59 -5.80 10.11 0.85
CA MET A 59 -6.63 9.80 -0.32
C MET A 59 -6.93 8.30 -0.46
N PHE A 60 -5.93 7.44 -0.24
CA PHE A 60 -6.15 5.99 -0.24
C PHE A 60 -6.97 5.56 0.98
N THR A 61 -6.77 6.19 2.15
CA THR A 61 -7.54 5.90 3.36
C THR A 61 -9.02 6.19 3.13
N ASP A 62 -9.36 7.37 2.62
CA ASP A 62 -10.73 7.78 2.33
C ASP A 62 -11.39 6.87 1.29
N THR A 63 -10.64 6.49 0.24
CA THR A 63 -11.13 5.57 -0.79
C THR A 63 -11.44 4.18 -0.22
N VAL A 64 -10.54 3.66 0.62
CA VAL A 64 -10.70 2.34 1.26
C VAL A 64 -11.86 2.36 2.26
N VAL A 65 -11.99 3.40 3.09
CA VAL A 65 -13.12 3.58 4.02
C VAL A 65 -14.42 3.66 3.24
N THR A 66 -14.50 4.53 2.23
CA THR A 66 -15.71 4.73 1.41
C THR A 66 -16.15 3.43 0.73
N ARG A 67 -15.21 2.69 0.13
CA ARG A 67 -15.50 1.38 -0.49
C ARG A 67 -16.01 0.39 0.56
N SER A 68 -15.36 0.34 1.73
CA SER A 68 -15.73 -0.56 2.82
C SER A 68 -17.15 -0.26 3.31
N MET A 69 -17.47 1.01 3.55
CA MET A 69 -18.82 1.45 3.93
C MET A 69 -19.86 1.07 2.89
N ARG A 70 -19.56 1.22 1.59
CA ARG A 70 -20.49 0.84 0.53
C ARG A 70 -20.77 -0.66 0.52
N ILE A 71 -19.74 -1.50 0.62
CA ILE A 71 -19.90 -2.96 0.67
C ILE A 71 -20.72 -3.36 1.90
N MET A 72 -20.42 -2.78 3.06
CA MET A 72 -21.14 -3.04 4.30
C MET A 72 -22.60 -2.60 4.20
N ALA A 73 -22.89 -1.42 3.65
CA ALA A 73 -24.25 -0.94 3.43
C ALA A 73 -25.04 -1.88 2.50
N THR A 74 -24.43 -2.37 1.41
CA THR A 74 -25.07 -3.35 0.54
C THR A 74 -25.38 -4.66 1.29
N MET A 75 -24.44 -5.17 2.09
CA MET A 75 -24.63 -6.40 2.86
C MET A 75 -25.72 -6.27 3.94
N LEU A 76 -25.71 -5.16 4.67
CA LEU A 76 -26.71 -4.84 5.68
C LEU A 76 -28.11 -4.72 5.05
N ASN A 77 -28.22 -4.09 3.88
CA ASN A 77 -29.48 -4.01 3.13
C ASN A 77 -29.99 -5.38 2.67
N THR A 78 -29.10 -6.33 2.41
CA THR A 78 -29.47 -7.72 2.07
C THR A 78 -29.80 -8.60 3.28
N GLY A 79 -29.79 -8.04 4.50
CA GLY A 79 -30.11 -8.76 5.74
C GLY A 79 -28.95 -9.57 6.31
N VAL A 80 -27.72 -9.35 5.83
CA VAL A 80 -26.51 -9.99 6.39
C VAL A 80 -26.17 -9.32 7.73
N SER A 81 -25.78 -10.13 8.71
CA SER A 81 -25.35 -9.64 10.02
C SER A 81 -24.16 -8.67 9.90
N LEU A 82 -24.15 -7.61 10.71
CA LEU A 82 -23.06 -6.65 10.78
C LEU A 82 -21.70 -7.32 11.04
N LEU A 83 -21.67 -8.33 11.91
CA LEU A 83 -20.45 -9.07 12.24
C LEU A 83 -19.91 -9.86 11.02
N ASP A 84 -20.80 -10.41 10.19
CA ASP A 84 -20.37 -11.14 8.99
C ASP A 84 -19.91 -10.19 7.89
N ALA A 85 -20.59 -9.06 7.72
CA ALA A 85 -20.14 -8.00 6.82
C ALA A 85 -18.73 -7.51 7.23
N LEU A 86 -18.48 -7.37 8.53
CA LEU A 86 -17.19 -6.94 9.06
C LEU A 86 -16.06 -7.94 8.78
N LYS A 87 -16.31 -9.25 8.90
CA LYS A 87 -15.34 -10.29 8.52
C LYS A 87 -14.96 -10.23 7.04
N VAL A 88 -15.94 -9.96 6.16
CA VAL A 88 -15.69 -9.79 4.72
C VAL A 88 -14.83 -8.55 4.46
N ILE A 89 -15.11 -7.44 5.14
CA ILE A 89 -14.34 -6.19 5.04
C ILE A 89 -12.90 -6.42 5.49
N GLN A 90 -12.67 -7.09 6.63
CA GLN A 90 -11.34 -7.47 7.12
C GLN A 90 -10.57 -8.29 6.08
N GLY A 91 -11.24 -9.21 5.36
CA GLY A 91 -10.65 -9.99 4.27
C GLY A 91 -10.31 -9.15 3.04
N SER A 92 -11.13 -8.15 2.71
CA SER A 92 -10.98 -7.27 1.55
C SER A 92 -9.86 -6.22 1.73
N CYS A 93 -9.55 -5.83 2.96
CA CYS A 93 -8.47 -4.88 3.24
C CYS A 93 -7.07 -5.51 3.01
N VAL A 94 -6.33 -4.94 2.06
CA VAL A 94 -4.91 -5.28 1.79
C VAL A 94 -3.95 -4.57 2.74
N ASN A 95 -4.35 -3.41 3.28
CA ASN A 95 -3.53 -2.62 4.19
C ASN A 95 -3.58 -3.21 5.63
N TYR A 96 -2.40 -3.43 6.22
CA TYR A 96 -2.23 -3.95 7.57
C TYR A 96 -2.91 -3.10 8.65
N TYR A 97 -2.79 -1.77 8.57
CA TYR A 97 -3.38 -0.85 9.54
C TYR A 97 -4.92 -0.92 9.52
N PHE A 98 -5.51 -0.92 8.33
CA PHE A 98 -6.96 -1.09 8.17
C PHE A 98 -7.46 -2.43 8.68
N ARG A 99 -6.74 -3.52 8.39
CA ARG A 99 -7.11 -4.84 8.91
C ARG A 99 -7.09 -4.88 10.43
N ARG A 100 -6.11 -4.23 11.07
CA ARG A 100 -6.00 -4.14 12.52
C ARG A 100 -7.12 -3.27 13.13
N LEU A 101 -7.47 -2.16 12.51
CA LEU A 101 -8.61 -1.32 12.91
C LEU A 101 -9.92 -2.14 12.88
N TRP A 102 -10.21 -2.82 11.77
CA TRP A 102 -11.43 -3.60 11.64
C TRP A 102 -11.49 -4.81 12.58
N ALA A 103 -10.34 -5.41 12.91
CA ALA A 103 -10.26 -6.47 13.91
C ALA A 103 -10.51 -5.95 15.34
N GLY A 104 -10.08 -4.71 15.64
CA GLY A 104 -10.40 -4.05 16.91
C GLY A 104 -11.88 -3.71 17.03
N VAL A 105 -12.45 -3.16 15.95
CA VAL A 105 -13.89 -2.84 15.86
C VAL A 105 -14.75 -4.10 16.03
N ASP A 106 -14.37 -5.23 15.43
CA ASP A 106 -15.11 -6.50 15.56
C ASP A 106 -15.20 -6.97 17.02
N LYS A 107 -14.09 -6.92 17.75
CA LYS A 107 -14.08 -7.25 19.18
C LYS A 107 -14.98 -6.31 19.98
N LYS A 108 -14.91 -5.00 19.71
CA LYS A 108 -15.74 -4.00 20.42
C LYS A 108 -17.23 -4.17 20.14
N ILE A 109 -17.62 -4.53 18.93
CA ILE A 109 -19.02 -4.80 18.62
C ILE A 109 -19.49 -6.09 19.30
N GLN A 110 -18.64 -7.12 19.40
CA GLN A 110 -18.93 -8.32 20.17
C GLN A 110 -19.09 -8.03 21.68
N ASP A 111 -18.34 -7.06 22.20
CA ASP A 111 -18.47 -6.56 23.57
C ASP A 111 -19.74 -5.68 23.79
N GLY A 112 -20.51 -5.40 22.73
CA GLY A 112 -21.77 -4.64 22.79
C GLY A 112 -21.67 -3.14 22.47
N TYR A 113 -20.50 -2.66 22.04
CA TYR A 113 -20.34 -1.26 21.62
C TYR A 113 -20.99 -0.99 20.26
N GLN A 114 -21.42 0.24 20.05
CA GLN A 114 -21.91 0.68 18.74
C GLN A 114 -20.75 0.79 17.73
N LEU A 115 -21.05 0.63 16.44
CA LEU A 115 -20.05 0.71 15.36
C LEU A 115 -19.33 2.07 15.32
N SER A 116 -20.07 3.17 15.45
CA SER A 116 -19.52 4.54 15.46
C SER A 116 -18.52 4.73 16.59
N GLU A 117 -18.88 4.29 17.79
CA GLU A 117 -18.05 4.37 18.98
C GLU A 117 -16.80 3.48 18.84
N SER A 118 -16.97 2.27 18.31
CA SER A 118 -15.87 1.32 18.10
C SER A 118 -14.80 1.86 17.13
N ILE A 119 -15.22 2.60 16.09
CA ILE A 119 -14.30 3.24 15.13
C ILE A 119 -13.52 4.39 15.79
N LEU A 120 -14.17 5.18 16.66
CA LEU A 120 -13.51 6.27 17.39
C LEU A 120 -12.52 5.74 18.45
N ILE A 121 -12.88 4.66 19.14
CA ILE A 121 -12.06 4.03 20.18
C ILE A 121 -10.86 3.27 19.60
N CYS A 122 -10.96 2.80 18.34
CA CYS A 122 -9.87 2.14 17.62
C CYS A 122 -9.26 3.05 16.54
N PRO A 123 -8.45 4.07 16.90
CA PRO A 123 -7.72 4.84 15.91
C PRO A 123 -6.70 3.92 15.22
N GLY A 124 -6.83 3.83 13.89
CA GLY A 124 -6.09 2.90 13.03
C GLY A 124 -4.63 3.24 12.81
N GLY A 125 -4.04 4.11 13.62
CA GLY A 125 -2.66 4.55 13.50
C GLY A 125 -2.49 5.97 14.00
N GLU A 126 -2.35 6.13 15.31
CA GLU A 126 -1.67 7.28 15.90
C GLU A 126 -0.58 6.75 16.84
N HIS A 127 0.55 6.38 16.22
CA HIS A 127 1.94 6.56 16.67
C HIS A 127 2.86 6.37 15.46
#